data_AF-A0A317WVB0-F1
#
_entry.id   AF-A0A317WVB0-F1
#
_cell.length_a   1.000
_cell.length_b   1.000
_cell.length_c   1.000
_cell.angle_alpha   90.00
_cell.angle_beta   90.00
_cell.angle_gamma   90.00
#
_symmetry.space_group_name_H-M   'P 1'
#
loop_
_entity.id
_entity.type
_entity.pdbx_description
1 polymer ?
#
loop_
_entity_poly.entity_id
_entity_poly.type
_entity_poly.pdbx_seq_one_letter_code
_entity_poly.pdbx_strand_id
1 'polypeptide(L)'
;MKQFISMIVATLATGALADLHYTGLCYDSPGQDVKVFNQAATQTACTYYKNRNTGSKQWDQCPDCTLLNDQSILYYCQSAGQHIGGDELSYYCGLAGADGSLAW
;
A
#
# COMPACT_ATOMS: atom_id res chain seq x y z
N MET A 1 14.66 -57.28 2.27
CA MET A 1 15.07 -55.87 2.48
C MET A 1 13.91 -54.98 2.07
N LYS A 2 13.21 -54.33 3.02
CA LYS A 2 12.06 -53.45 2.74
C LYS A 2 12.60 -52.05 2.41
N GLN A 3 12.51 -51.64 1.15
CA GLN A 3 12.83 -50.28 0.72
C GLN A 3 11.71 -49.34 1.17
N PHE A 4 12.03 -48.40 2.06
CA PHE A 4 11.14 -47.29 2.41
C PHE A 4 11.30 -46.20 1.35
N ILE A 5 10.29 -46.06 0.49
CA ILE A 5 10.20 -44.95 -0.48
C ILE A 5 9.82 -43.70 0.33
N SER A 6 10.80 -42.82 0.55
CA SER A 6 10.56 -41.53 1.20
C SER A 6 9.92 -40.58 0.19
N MET A 7 8.64 -40.26 0.39
CA MET A 7 7.87 -39.37 -0.47
C MET A 7 8.09 -37.94 0.00
N ILE A 8 8.97 -37.20 -0.67
CA ILE A 8 9.17 -35.77 -0.40
C ILE A 8 8.00 -35.00 -1.01
N VAL A 9 7.08 -34.55 -0.16
CA VAL A 9 6.00 -33.64 -0.55
C VAL A 9 6.57 -32.22 -0.54
N ALA A 10 6.82 -31.67 -1.72
CA ALA A 10 7.18 -30.26 -1.86
C ALA A 10 5.91 -29.40 -1.75
N THR A 11 5.73 -28.72 -0.62
CA THR A 11 4.68 -27.72 -0.44
C THR A 11 5.03 -26.47 -1.24
N LEU A 12 4.38 -26.27 -2.38
CA LEU A 12 4.43 -25.01 -3.13
C LEU A 12 3.72 -23.93 -2.30
N ALA A 13 4.49 -23.01 -1.71
CA ALA A 13 3.93 -21.85 -1.04
C ALA A 13 3.31 -20.92 -2.10
N THR A 14 1.97 -20.89 -2.18
CA THR A 14 1.24 -19.90 -2.98
C THR A 14 1.31 -18.56 -2.25
N GLY A 15 2.41 -17.84 -2.38
CA GLY A 15 2.53 -16.48 -1.88
C GLY A 15 1.66 -15.55 -2.71
N ALA A 16 0.77 -14.78 -2.07
CA ALA A 16 0.16 -13.63 -2.71
C ALA A 16 1.26 -12.60 -3.00
N LEU A 17 1.39 -12.18 -4.25
CA LEU A 17 2.19 -11.02 -4.63
C LEU A 17 1.28 -9.81 -4.44
N ALA A 18 1.57 -8.98 -3.43
CA ALA A 18 0.94 -7.67 -3.36
C ALA A 18 1.46 -6.80 -4.52
N ASP A 19 0.58 -6.05 -5.16
CA ASP A 19 0.98 -4.99 -6.09
C ASP A 19 1.52 -3.83 -5.25
N LEU A 20 2.83 -3.64 -5.30
CA LEU A 20 3.55 -2.66 -4.48
C LEU A 20 4.02 -1.49 -5.32
N HIS A 21 3.92 -0.31 -4.72
CA HIS A 21 4.10 0.96 -5.39
C HIS A 21 5.10 1.83 -4.61
N TYR A 22 5.75 2.75 -5.32
CA TYR A 22 6.63 3.74 -4.70
C TYR A 22 5.85 4.90 -4.13
N THR A 23 4.70 5.20 -4.72
CA THR A 23 3.94 6.42 -4.45
C THR A 23 2.47 6.11 -4.27
N GLY A 24 1.80 6.89 -3.42
CA GLY A 24 0.36 6.80 -3.20
C GLY A 24 -0.27 8.11 -2.76
N LEU A 25 -1.52 8.37 -3.19
CA LEU A 25 -2.32 9.50 -2.73
C LEU A 25 -3.81 9.16 -2.64
N CYS A 26 -4.56 10.02 -1.95
CA CYS A 26 -6.00 9.91 -1.80
C CYS A 26 -6.74 10.91 -2.72
N TYR A 27 -7.93 10.54 -3.18
CA TYR A 27 -8.80 11.42 -3.96
C TYR A 27 -10.26 11.32 -3.50
N ASP A 28 -11.00 12.39 -3.74
CA ASP A 28 -12.46 12.44 -3.70
C ASP A 28 -13.02 12.31 -5.12
N SER A 29 -14.24 11.78 -5.24
CA SER A 29 -14.92 11.51 -6.51
C SER A 29 -16.30 12.18 -6.54
N PRO A 30 -16.37 13.52 -6.67
CA PRO A 30 -17.63 14.28 -6.58
C PRO A 30 -18.60 14.02 -7.76
N GLY A 31 -18.14 13.33 -8.81
CA GLY A 31 -18.93 12.94 -9.96
C GLY A 31 -18.32 11.72 -10.65
N GLN A 32 -19.06 11.15 -11.61
CA GLN A 32 -18.57 10.04 -12.41
C GLN A 32 -17.30 10.47 -13.16
N ASP A 33 -16.25 9.65 -13.04
CA ASP A 33 -14.94 9.84 -13.68
C ASP A 33 -14.17 11.12 -13.30
N VAL A 34 -14.59 11.81 -12.23
CA VAL A 34 -13.87 12.98 -11.70
C VAL A 34 -13.09 12.56 -10.46
N LYS A 35 -11.78 12.79 -10.44
CA LYS A 35 -10.93 12.58 -9.26
C LYS A 35 -10.32 13.91 -8.84
N VAL A 36 -10.54 14.30 -7.59
CA VAL A 36 -9.96 15.50 -6.99
C VAL A 36 -9.00 15.07 -5.89
N PHE A 37 -7.73 15.40 -6.02
CA PHE A 37 -6.72 14.97 -5.06
C PHE A 37 -6.95 15.63 -3.69
N ASN A 38 -7.02 14.79 -2.66
CA ASN A 38 -7.35 15.20 -1.30
C ASN A 38 -6.06 15.21 -0.46
N GLN A 39 -5.50 16.41 -0.28
CA GLN A 39 -4.26 16.61 0.48
C GLN A 39 -4.39 16.14 1.93
N ALA A 40 -5.46 16.53 2.62
CA ALA A 40 -5.64 16.24 4.04
C ALA A 40 -5.75 14.73 4.29
N ALA A 41 -6.51 14.04 3.43
CA ALA A 41 -6.61 12.59 3.48
C ALA A 41 -5.27 11.93 3.14
N THR A 42 -4.55 12.43 2.13
CA THR A 42 -3.23 11.90 1.75
C THR A 42 -2.20 12.02 2.88
N GLN A 43 -2.15 13.16 3.55
CA GLN A 43 -1.29 13.36 4.72
C GLN A 43 -1.62 12.40 5.86
N THR A 44 -2.90 12.21 6.14
CA THR A 44 -3.39 11.30 7.18
C THR A 44 -3.06 9.84 6.83
N ALA A 45 -3.37 9.41 5.60
CA ALA A 45 -3.08 8.07 5.11
C ALA A 45 -1.57 7.77 5.09
N CYS A 46 -0.73 8.73 4.68
CA CYS A 46 0.72 8.57 4.71
C CYS A 46 1.25 8.41 6.15
N THR A 47 0.64 9.13 7.11
CA THR A 47 0.97 8.98 8.54
C THR A 47 0.59 7.58 9.04
N TYR A 48 -0.56 7.05 8.64
CA TYR A 48 -0.94 5.67 8.97
C TYR A 48 0.03 4.65 8.38
N TYR A 49 0.42 4.80 7.10
CA TYR A 49 1.41 3.94 6.47
C TYR A 49 2.76 3.98 7.18
N LYS A 50 3.25 5.18 7.52
CA LYS A 50 4.51 5.35 8.25
C LYS A 50 4.50 4.64 9.61
N ASN A 51 3.35 4.63 10.28
CA ASN A 51 3.17 3.98 11.58
C ASN A 51 2.76 2.50 11.46
N ARG A 52 2.66 1.97 10.24
CA ARG A 52 2.19 0.61 10.00
C ARG A 52 3.24 -0.40 10.47
N ASN A 53 2.78 -1.39 11.22
CA ASN A 53 3.57 -2.53 11.67
C ASN A 53 2.64 -3.72 11.99
N THR A 54 2.13 -4.39 10.95
CA THR A 54 1.11 -5.45 11.08
C THR A 54 1.67 -6.87 10.92
N GLY A 55 2.97 -7.00 10.69
CA GLY A 55 3.59 -8.27 10.32
C GLY A 55 5.00 -8.08 9.76
N SER A 56 5.47 -9.07 9.00
CA SER A 56 6.85 -9.14 8.48
C SER A 56 6.95 -9.11 6.96
N LYS A 57 5.83 -8.95 6.24
CA LYS A 57 5.83 -8.77 4.78
C LYS A 57 6.21 -7.35 4.43
N GLN A 58 6.61 -7.13 3.17
CA GLN A 58 7.02 -5.81 2.70
C GLN A 58 5.92 -4.76 2.91
N TRP A 59 4.68 -5.06 2.57
CA TRP A 59 3.52 -4.18 2.79
C TRP A 59 3.02 -4.10 4.25
N ASP A 60 3.55 -4.91 5.17
CA ASP A 60 3.15 -4.86 6.59
C ASP A 60 3.77 -3.69 7.35
N GLN A 61 4.76 -3.03 6.74
CA GLN A 61 5.53 -1.95 7.33
C GLN A 61 5.81 -0.90 6.27
N CYS A 62 5.99 0.36 6.66
CA CYS A 62 6.56 1.38 5.78
C CYS A 62 7.52 2.30 6.54
N PRO A 63 8.69 1.78 6.96
CA PRO A 63 9.63 2.53 7.78
C PRO A 63 10.22 3.75 7.05
N ASP A 64 10.14 3.79 5.72
CA ASP A 64 10.67 4.85 4.87
C ASP A 64 9.58 5.77 4.29
N CYS A 65 8.29 5.51 4.58
CA CYS A 65 7.19 6.36 4.09
C CYS A 65 7.40 7.82 4.50
N THR A 66 7.24 8.73 3.54
CA THR A 66 7.40 10.16 3.73
C THR A 66 6.36 10.91 2.89
N LEU A 67 5.72 11.93 3.47
CA LEU A 67 4.85 12.82 2.72
C LEU A 67 5.73 13.79 1.91
N LEU A 68 5.59 13.75 0.59
CA LEU A 68 6.23 14.67 -0.35
C LEU A 68 5.17 15.51 -1.05
N ASN A 69 5.64 16.53 -1.77
CA ASN A 69 4.78 17.31 -2.65
C ASN A 69 5.51 17.82 -3.89
N ASP A 70 4.76 17.98 -4.96
CA ASP A 70 5.21 18.69 -6.16
C ASP A 70 4.63 20.10 -6.15
N GLN A 71 5.51 21.08 -5.93
CA GLN A 71 5.19 22.52 -5.98
C GLN A 71 4.03 22.94 -5.06
N SER A 72 3.78 22.21 -3.96
CA SER A 72 2.64 22.41 -3.06
C SER A 72 1.26 22.27 -3.74
N ILE A 73 1.20 21.61 -4.90
CA ILE A 73 -0.03 21.35 -5.65
C ILE A 73 -0.48 19.91 -5.44
N LEU A 74 0.46 18.96 -5.56
CA LEU A 74 0.20 17.54 -5.41
C LEU A 74 0.92 17.02 -4.18
N TYR A 75 0.19 16.49 -3.21
CA TYR A 75 0.75 15.81 -2.05
C TYR A 75 0.61 14.31 -2.25
N TYR A 76 1.65 13.56 -1.92
CA TYR A 76 1.68 12.11 -2.06
C TYR A 76 2.60 11.48 -1.00
N CYS A 77 2.28 10.25 -0.61
CA CYS A 77 3.14 9.42 0.21
C CYS A 77 4.15 8.72 -0.69
N GLN A 78 5.43 8.77 -0.35
CA GLN A 78 6.50 8.10 -1.06
C GLN A 78 7.18 7.08 -0.15
N SER A 79 7.55 5.93 -0.72
CA SER A 79 8.38 4.90 -0.12
C SER A 79 9.41 4.45 -1.16
N ALA A 80 10.70 4.57 -0.84
CA ALA A 80 11.80 4.09 -1.70
C ALA A 80 11.87 2.55 -1.73
N GLY A 81 11.37 1.89 -0.69
CA GLY A 81 11.34 0.44 -0.56
C GLY A 81 10.10 -0.25 -1.15
N GLN A 82 9.27 0.46 -1.93
CA GLN A 82 7.99 -0.05 -2.46
C GLN A 82 7.12 -0.71 -1.38
N HIS A 83 6.76 0.04 -0.34
CA HIS A 83 5.96 -0.50 0.76
C HIS A 83 4.45 -0.24 0.61
N ILE A 84 4.03 0.51 -0.42
CA ILE A 84 2.64 0.96 -0.59
C ILE A 84 1.86 -0.09 -1.38
N GLY A 85 0.91 -0.77 -0.74
CA GLY A 85 -0.06 -1.66 -1.40
C GLY A 85 -1.30 -0.89 -1.88
N GLY A 86 -1.81 -1.22 -3.06
CA GLY A 86 -2.98 -0.55 -3.64
C GLY A 86 -4.24 -0.65 -2.78
N ASP A 87 -4.60 -1.87 -2.36
CA ASP A 87 -5.77 -2.13 -1.51
C ASP A 87 -5.60 -1.50 -0.12
N GLU A 88 -4.43 -1.66 0.49
CA GLU A 88 -4.11 -1.06 1.79
C GLU A 88 -4.13 0.48 1.75
N LEU A 89 -3.70 1.10 0.65
CA LEU A 89 -3.79 2.54 0.48
C LEU A 89 -5.24 3.00 0.35
N SER A 90 -6.06 2.29 -0.41
CA SER A 90 -7.48 2.57 -0.52
C SER A 90 -8.16 2.52 0.85
N TYR A 91 -7.84 1.50 1.65
CA TYR A 91 -8.31 1.38 3.03
C TYR A 91 -7.95 2.60 3.90
N TYR A 92 -6.68 3.02 3.91
CA TYR A 92 -6.26 4.17 4.73
C TYR A 92 -6.81 5.50 4.22
N CYS A 93 -6.95 5.67 2.91
CA CYS A 93 -7.63 6.84 2.34
C CYS A 93 -9.10 6.89 2.77
N GLY A 94 -9.80 5.76 2.78
CA GLY A 94 -11.17 5.66 3.29
C GLY A 94 -11.28 5.98 4.77
N LEU A 95 -10.35 5.49 5.60
CA LEU A 95 -10.28 5.88 7.03
C LEU A 95 -10.02 7.37 7.22
N ALA A 96 -9.30 8.00 6.29
CA ALA A 96 -9.03 9.43 6.28
C ALA A 96 -10.17 10.25 5.64
N GLY A 97 -11.27 9.61 5.22
CA GLY A 97 -12.47 10.26 4.70
C GLY A 97 -12.45 10.56 3.20
N ALA A 98 -11.54 9.98 2.43
CA ALA A 98 -11.52 10.09 0.96
C ALA A 98 -12.28 8.96 0.28
N ASP A 99 -12.69 9.17 -0.97
CA ASP A 99 -13.44 8.18 -1.75
C ASP A 99 -12.57 7.06 -2.32
N GLY A 100 -11.27 7.31 -2.50
CA GLY A 100 -10.35 6.28 -2.99
C GLY A 100 -8.89 6.71 -3.04
N SER A 101 -8.08 5.91 -3.72
CA SER A 101 -6.64 6.10 -3.83
C SER A 101 -6.06 5.82 -5.22
N LEU A 102 -4.90 6.42 -5.49
CA LEU A 102 -4.04 6.10 -6.63
C LEU A 102 -2.66 5.72 -6.13
N ALA A 103 -2.07 4.68 -6.70
CA ALA A 103 -0.71 4.23 -6.36
C ALA A 103 0.09 3.90 -7.64
N TRP A 104 1.39 4.19 -7.64
CA TRP A 104 2.30 3.94 -8.77
C TRP A 104 3.77 3.79 -8.35
#